data_AF-X1LBL5-F1
#
_entry.id   AF-X1LBL5-F1
#
_cell.length_a   1.000
_cell.length_b   1.000
_cell.length_c   1.000
_cell.angle_alpha   90.00
_cell.angle_beta   90.00
_cell.angle_gamma   90.00
#
_symmetry.space_group_name_H-M   'P 1'
#
loop_
_entity.id
_entity.type
_entity.pdbx_description
1 polymer ?
#
loop_
_entity_poly.entity_id
_entity_poly.type
_entity_poly.pdbx_seq_one_letter_code
_entity_poly.pdbx_strand_id
1 'polypeptide(L)'
;AEVVITGRSRKPLSPLATVGSNPTLSAMETILIDQPIFFLFLTVIAMLVVWNFFLHLHLWQIKKKLKMFFTGKKASDLEGVLFEEIKRLKKSETEIKKLIKSSKVLEKMANQSIQKIEVIRFNPFKETGGDQSFVIAMLDSHNNGLVISSLYSREGTRIYSKPI
;
A
#
# COMPACT_ATOMS: atom_id res chain seq x y z
N ALA A 1 -59.58 11.12 119.59
CA ALA A 1 -59.35 9.80 120.19
C ALA A 1 -59.43 8.76 119.07
N GLU A 2 -58.68 7.66 119.20
CA GLU A 2 -58.36 6.60 118.20
C GLU A 2 -57.30 7.00 117.14
N VAL A 3 -56.02 6.59 117.19
CA VAL A 3 -55.32 5.30 117.48
C VAL A 3 -55.50 4.32 116.31
N VAL A 4 -54.58 4.29 115.33
CA VAL A 4 -53.34 3.46 115.22
C VAL A 4 -53.63 1.99 114.87
N ILE A 5 -52.76 1.45 114.00
CA ILE A 5 -52.35 0.03 113.76
C ILE A 5 -52.32 -0.19 112.22
N THR A 6 -51.31 -0.69 111.52
CA THR A 6 -49.93 -1.19 111.73
C THR A 6 -49.39 -1.47 110.31
N GLY A 7 -48.08 -1.49 110.08
CA GLY A 7 -47.50 -2.79 109.74
C GLY A 7 -46.36 -2.70 108.71
N ARG A 8 -45.28 -3.42 109.03
CA ARG A 8 -43.93 -3.41 108.48
C ARG A 8 -43.75 -4.16 107.14
N SER A 9 -42.76 -3.68 106.37
CA SER A 9 -41.67 -4.44 105.71
C SER A 9 -41.97 -5.32 104.48
N ARG A 10 -41.30 -5.03 103.35
CA ARG A 10 -40.19 -5.80 102.75
C ARG A 10 -39.72 -5.18 101.41
N LYS A 11 -38.40 -5.18 101.17
CA LYS A 11 -37.66 -4.97 99.88
C LYS A 11 -38.33 -5.71 98.69
N PRO A 12 -38.13 -5.35 97.39
CA PRO A 12 -36.78 -5.43 96.77
C PRO A 12 -36.50 -4.67 95.43
N LEU A 13 -35.29 -4.93 94.88
CA LEU A 13 -34.83 -4.88 93.48
C LEU A 13 -34.65 -3.53 92.72
N SER A 14 -33.39 -3.19 92.44
CA SER A 14 -32.93 -2.62 91.14
C SER A 14 -33.19 -3.62 89.99
N PRO A 15 -33.13 -3.31 88.67
CA PRO A 15 -32.60 -2.12 87.95
C PRO A 15 -33.50 -1.66 86.75
N LEU A 16 -33.19 -0.54 86.09
CA LEU A 16 -33.52 -0.20 84.67
C LEU A 16 -32.88 1.19 84.42
N ALA A 17 -31.69 1.39 83.85
CA ALA A 17 -31.23 0.94 82.54
C ALA A 17 -32.37 0.89 81.53
N THR A 18 -32.56 1.96 80.75
CA THR A 18 -32.84 1.93 79.31
C THR A 18 -33.19 3.34 78.82
N VAL A 19 -32.40 3.88 77.89
CA VAL A 19 -32.66 3.90 76.43
C VAL A 19 -33.44 5.17 76.06
N GLY A 20 -33.01 5.99 75.13
CA GLY A 20 -31.83 5.96 74.30
C GLY A 20 -31.68 7.33 73.68
N SER A 21 -30.49 7.90 73.81
CA SER A 21 -29.96 8.74 72.73
C SER A 21 -30.03 7.86 71.49
N ASN A 22 -31.03 8.03 70.60
CA ASN A 22 -31.12 7.28 69.35
C ASN A 22 -29.81 7.51 68.58
N PRO A 23 -28.83 6.60 68.64
CA PRO A 23 -27.60 6.75 67.89
C PRO A 23 -27.86 6.36 66.43
N THR A 24 -29.03 5.79 66.15
CA THR A 24 -29.43 5.27 64.85
C THR A 24 -29.57 6.42 63.86
N LEU A 25 -30.38 7.44 64.14
CA LEU A 25 -30.64 8.54 63.19
C LEU A 25 -29.38 9.38 62.85
N SER A 26 -28.53 9.68 63.83
CA SER A 26 -27.27 10.41 63.59
C SER A 26 -26.16 9.54 62.98
N ALA A 27 -26.15 8.23 63.25
CA ALA A 27 -25.24 7.30 62.59
C ALA A 27 -25.64 7.05 61.12
N MET A 28 -26.93 7.04 60.80
CA MET A 28 -27.38 6.87 59.41
C MET A 28 -27.20 8.12 58.54
N GLU A 29 -27.13 9.33 59.11
CA GLU A 29 -26.67 10.53 58.39
C GLU A 29 -25.14 10.59 58.20
N THR A 30 -24.35 10.13 59.18
CA THR A 30 -22.88 10.10 59.05
C THR A 30 -22.39 8.97 58.15
N ILE A 31 -23.01 7.78 58.14
CA ILE A 31 -22.70 6.70 57.20
C ILE A 31 -23.01 7.09 55.74
N LEU A 32 -23.97 8.00 55.51
CA LEU A 32 -24.28 8.55 54.19
C LEU A 32 -23.24 9.57 53.69
N ILE A 33 -22.50 10.22 54.60
CA ILE A 33 -21.48 11.24 54.30
C ILE A 33 -20.05 10.66 54.30
N ASP A 34 -19.82 9.52 54.96
CA ASP A 34 -18.46 9.04 55.29
C ASP A 34 -17.79 8.15 54.24
N GLN A 35 -18.26 8.12 52.99
CA GLN A 35 -17.47 7.51 51.92
C GLN A 35 -17.18 8.55 50.83
N PRO A 36 -16.33 9.57 51.10
CA PRO A 36 -15.83 10.47 50.05
C PRO A 36 -15.17 9.69 48.92
N ILE A 37 -14.63 8.50 49.23
CA ILE A 37 -14.11 7.52 48.28
C ILE A 37 -15.20 7.01 47.32
N PHE A 38 -16.43 6.79 47.79
CA PHE A 38 -17.55 6.36 46.94
C PHE A 38 -17.97 7.46 45.96
N PHE A 39 -18.07 8.72 46.42
CA PHE A 39 -18.35 9.85 45.53
C PHE A 39 -17.23 10.07 44.53
N LEU A 40 -15.96 9.98 44.94
CA LEU A 40 -14.81 10.05 44.04
C LEU A 40 -14.86 8.93 42.99
N PHE A 41 -15.12 7.69 43.42
CA PHE A 41 -15.24 6.55 42.51
C PHE A 41 -16.41 6.74 41.52
N LEU A 42 -17.55 7.27 41.98
CA LEU A 42 -18.70 7.59 41.14
C LEU A 42 -18.37 8.65 40.09
N THR A 43 -17.63 9.71 40.46
CA THR A 43 -17.20 10.75 39.52
C THR A 43 -16.23 10.23 38.47
N VAL A 44 -15.29 9.36 38.87
CA VAL A 44 -14.33 8.72 37.95
C VAL A 44 -15.05 7.81 36.97
N ILE A 45 -16.01 7.02 37.44
CA ILE A 45 -16.84 6.17 36.57
C ILE A 45 -17.65 7.02 35.60
N ALA A 46 -18.30 8.09 36.08
CA ALA A 46 -19.06 8.99 35.22
C ALA A 46 -18.18 9.61 34.13
N MET A 47 -16.97 10.05 34.48
CA MET A 47 -16.00 10.59 33.51
C MET A 47 -15.56 9.54 32.48
N LEU A 48 -15.30 8.31 32.90
CA LEU A 48 -14.94 7.20 32.00
C LEU A 48 -16.08 6.83 31.04
N VAL A 49 -17.33 6.87 31.51
CA VAL A 49 -18.51 6.60 30.68
C VAL A 49 -18.69 7.70 29.64
N VAL A 50 -18.56 8.97 30.05
CA VAL A 50 -18.62 10.11 29.12
C VAL A 50 -17.50 10.03 28.08
N TRP A 51 -16.28 9.66 28.51
CA TRP A 51 -15.14 9.48 27.61
C TRP A 51 -15.37 8.33 26.62
N ASN A 52 -15.84 7.17 27.09
CA ASN A 52 -16.18 6.04 26.23
C ASN A 52 -17.29 6.40 25.24
N PHE A 53 -18.31 7.14 25.70
CA PHE A 53 -19.40 7.58 24.85
C PHE A 53 -18.90 8.55 23.77
N PHE A 54 -18.04 9.51 24.14
CA PHE A 54 -17.41 10.42 23.17
C PHE A 54 -16.56 9.65 22.15
N LEU A 55 -15.74 8.70 22.60
CA LEU A 55 -14.93 7.86 21.72
C LEU A 55 -15.81 7.00 20.81
N HIS A 56 -16.91 6.46 21.33
CA HIS A 56 -17.87 5.68 20.56
C HIS A 56 -18.54 6.53 19.48
N LEU A 57 -18.93 7.78 19.81
CA LEU A 57 -19.47 8.73 18.83
C LEU A 57 -18.42 9.10 17.77
N HIS A 58 -17.18 9.35 18.17
CA HIS A 58 -16.10 9.68 17.25
C HIS A 58 -15.80 8.51 16.30
N LEU A 59 -15.71 7.29 16.83
CA LEU A 59 -15.57 6.06 16.05
C LEU A 59 -16.77 5.83 15.14
N TRP A 60 -17.99 6.13 15.59
CA TRP A 60 -19.18 6.01 14.77
C TRP A 60 -19.19 7.03 13.64
N GLN A 61 -18.74 8.27 13.87
CA GLN A 61 -18.59 9.28 12.81
C GLN A 61 -17.51 8.87 11.79
N ILE A 62 -16.37 8.34 12.23
CA ILE A 62 -15.32 7.82 11.35
C ILE A 62 -15.85 6.65 10.53
N LYS A 63 -16.50 5.67 11.18
CA LYS A 63 -17.12 4.53 10.49
C LYS A 63 -18.25 4.95 9.55
N LYS A 64 -19.03 5.99 9.87
CA LYS A 64 -20.10 6.51 9.00
C LYS A 64 -19.52 7.23 7.79
N LYS A 65 -18.49 8.06 7.97
CA LYS A 65 -17.75 8.68 6.86
C LYS A 65 -17.14 7.59 5.99
N LEU A 66 -16.44 6.63 6.59
CA LEU A 66 -15.86 5.48 5.89
C LEU A 66 -16.94 4.70 5.15
N LYS A 67 -18.04 4.29 5.79
CA LYS A 67 -19.14 3.55 5.14
C LYS A 67 -19.86 4.37 4.06
N MET A 68 -19.94 5.70 4.16
CA MET A 68 -20.48 6.52 3.07
C MET A 68 -19.52 6.59 1.87
N PHE A 69 -18.19 6.61 2.11
CA PHE A 69 -17.20 6.43 1.05
C PHE A 69 -17.18 4.99 0.49
N PHE A 70 -17.43 3.99 1.36
CA PHE A 70 -17.29 2.55 1.09
C PHE A 70 -18.62 1.81 0.78
N THR A 71 -19.80 2.46 0.78
CA THR A 71 -21.08 1.79 0.48
C THR A 71 -21.99 2.64 -0.41
N GLY A 72 -21.75 3.94 -0.57
CA GLY A 72 -22.56 4.81 -1.43
C GLY A 72 -22.05 4.89 -2.85
N LYS A 73 -22.32 3.88 -3.70
CA LYS A 73 -21.97 3.80 -5.15
C LYS A 73 -20.49 3.98 -5.54
N LYS A 74 -19.64 4.62 -4.72
CA LYS A 74 -18.23 4.96 -4.99
C LYS A 74 -17.22 3.92 -4.52
N ALA A 75 -17.63 2.93 -3.74
CA ALA A 75 -16.71 1.93 -3.19
C ALA A 75 -16.43 0.78 -4.15
N SER A 76 -17.50 0.25 -4.75
CA SER A 76 -17.39 -0.65 -5.90
C SER A 76 -16.77 0.07 -7.11
N ASP A 77 -16.97 1.39 -7.22
CA ASP A 77 -16.37 2.22 -8.26
C ASP A 77 -14.88 2.47 -7.97
N LEU A 78 -14.47 2.74 -6.73
CA LEU A 78 -13.05 2.95 -6.38
C LEU A 78 -12.25 1.64 -6.40
N GLU A 79 -12.80 0.55 -5.88
CA GLU A 79 -12.20 -0.78 -6.01
C GLU A 79 -12.16 -1.21 -7.49
N GLY A 80 -13.22 -0.89 -8.26
CA GLY A 80 -13.27 -1.09 -9.70
C GLY A 80 -12.21 -0.29 -10.46
N VAL A 81 -12.06 1.00 -10.16
CA VAL A 81 -11.04 1.90 -10.73
C VAL A 81 -9.65 1.44 -10.34
N LEU A 82 -9.41 1.06 -9.08
CA LEU A 82 -8.13 0.52 -8.65
C LEU A 82 -7.80 -0.79 -9.36
N PHE A 83 -8.78 -1.68 -9.51
CA PHE A 83 -8.60 -2.94 -10.23
C PHE A 83 -8.38 -2.72 -11.73
N GLU A 84 -9.07 -1.74 -12.31
CA GLU A 84 -8.88 -1.33 -13.70
C GLU A 84 -7.50 -0.73 -13.90
N GLU A 85 -7.01 0.11 -13.00
CA GLU A 85 -5.66 0.67 -13.06
C GLU A 85 -4.59 -0.39 -12.88
N ILE A 86 -4.77 -1.33 -11.94
CA ILE A 86 -3.86 -2.48 -11.80
C ILE A 86 -3.85 -3.31 -13.11
N LYS A 87 -5.01 -3.50 -13.74
CA LYS A 87 -5.12 -4.22 -15.01
C LYS A 87 -4.44 -3.46 -16.15
N ARG A 88 -4.58 -2.13 -16.21
CA ARG A 88 -3.91 -1.25 -17.19
C ARG A 88 -2.40 -1.25 -16.99
N LEU A 89 -1.92 -1.22 -15.74
CA LEU A 89 -0.51 -1.34 -15.41
C LEU A 89 0.05 -2.70 -15.84
N LYS A 90 -0.60 -3.82 -15.48
CA LYS A 90 -0.19 -5.17 -15.93
C LYS A 90 -0.18 -5.31 -17.45
N LYS A 91 -1.17 -4.71 -18.13
CA LYS A 91 -1.23 -4.69 -19.59
C LYS A 91 -0.05 -3.90 -20.16
N SER A 92 0.23 -2.72 -19.63
CA SER A 92 1.38 -1.89 -20.05
C SER A 92 2.70 -2.59 -19.81
N GLU A 93 2.92 -3.23 -18.65
CA GLU A 93 4.12 -4.03 -18.39
C GLU A 93 4.30 -5.15 -19.41
N THR A 94 3.20 -5.81 -19.78
CA THR A 94 3.22 -6.88 -20.78
C THR A 94 3.58 -6.34 -22.17
N GLU A 95 3.00 -5.21 -22.58
CA GLU A 95 3.32 -4.57 -23.85
C GLU A 95 4.77 -4.05 -23.87
N ILE A 96 5.26 -3.46 -22.78
CA ILE A 96 6.67 -3.06 -22.64
C ILE A 96 7.59 -4.27 -22.79
N LYS A 97 7.28 -5.39 -22.15
CA LYS A 97 8.07 -6.63 -22.30
C LYS A 97 8.09 -7.14 -23.75
N LYS A 98 6.95 -7.07 -24.45
CA LYS A 98 6.89 -7.42 -25.88
C LYS A 98 7.74 -6.47 -26.72
N LEU A 99 7.63 -5.16 -26.50
CA LEU A 99 8.42 -4.16 -27.22
C LEU A 99 9.93 -4.36 -27.02
N ILE A 100 10.38 -4.60 -25.78
CA ILE A 100 11.78 -4.91 -25.49
C ILE A 100 12.22 -6.18 -26.23
N LYS A 101 11.39 -7.22 -26.26
CA LYS A 101 11.70 -8.46 -26.98
C LYS A 101 11.84 -8.19 -28.49
N SER A 102 10.89 -7.47 -29.08
CA SER A 102 10.95 -7.11 -30.50
C SER A 102 12.18 -6.24 -30.81
N SER A 103 12.49 -5.27 -29.96
CA SER A 103 13.68 -4.43 -30.09
C SER A 103 14.97 -5.24 -30.08
N LYS A 104 15.11 -6.23 -29.19
CA LYS A 104 16.27 -7.12 -29.17
C LYS A 104 16.39 -7.98 -30.43
N VAL A 105 15.26 -8.41 -30.99
CA VAL A 105 15.25 -9.15 -32.26
C VAL A 105 15.70 -8.25 -33.41
N LEU A 106 15.17 -7.03 -33.49
CA LEU A 106 15.57 -6.02 -34.47
C LEU A 106 17.06 -5.68 -34.36
N GLU A 107 17.56 -5.47 -33.15
CA GLU A 107 18.98 -5.20 -32.89
C GLU A 107 19.87 -6.36 -33.36
N LYS A 108 19.48 -7.61 -33.07
CA LYS A 108 20.20 -8.79 -33.55
C LYS A 108 20.19 -8.86 -35.08
N MET A 109 19.04 -8.63 -35.71
CA MET A 109 18.92 -8.64 -37.16
C MET A 109 19.76 -7.53 -37.80
N ALA A 110 19.71 -6.32 -37.26
CA ALA A 110 20.50 -5.19 -37.76
C ALA A 110 22.01 -5.48 -37.68
N ASN A 111 22.47 -6.05 -36.56
CA ASN A 111 23.86 -6.42 -36.37
C ASN A 111 24.38 -7.50 -37.34
N GLN A 112 23.49 -8.36 -37.86
CA GLN A 112 23.83 -9.39 -38.84
C GLN A 112 23.53 -8.95 -40.28
N SER A 113 22.92 -7.78 -40.47
CA SER A 113 22.58 -7.26 -41.78
C SER A 113 23.77 -6.54 -42.41
N ILE A 114 23.86 -6.61 -43.74
CA ILE A 114 24.84 -5.84 -44.51
C ILE A 114 24.43 -4.38 -44.43
N GLN A 115 25.26 -3.56 -43.79
CA GLN A 115 24.99 -2.14 -43.57
C GLN A 115 26.07 -1.22 -44.14
N LYS A 116 27.26 -1.75 -44.41
CA LYS A 116 28.38 -1.02 -45.02
C LYS A 116 28.54 -1.52 -46.44
N ILE A 117 28.16 -0.70 -47.41
CA ILE A 117 28.28 -1.00 -48.84
C ILE A 117 29.05 0.11 -49.52
N GLU A 118 30.13 -0.25 -50.20
CA GLU A 118 30.93 0.68 -50.99
C GLU A 118 31.21 0.08 -52.38
N VAL A 119 31.11 0.92 -53.41
CA VAL A 119 31.39 0.54 -54.80
C VAL A 119 32.48 1.47 -55.34
N ILE A 120 33.61 0.88 -55.71
CA ILE A 120 34.73 1.60 -56.32
C ILE A 120 34.84 1.15 -57.77
N ARG A 121 34.75 2.09 -58.71
CA ARG A 121 34.96 1.84 -60.13
C ARG A 121 36.39 2.19 -60.50
N PHE A 122 36.99 1.39 -61.37
CA PHE A 122 38.36 1.59 -61.80
C PHE A 122 38.57 1.03 -63.21
N ASN A 123 39.69 1.40 -63.82
CA ASN A 123 40.13 0.85 -65.08
C ASN A 123 41.51 0.17 -64.92
N PRO A 124 41.57 -1.17 -64.89
CA PRO A 124 42.83 -1.91 -64.78
C PRO A 124 43.68 -1.83 -66.06
N PHE A 125 43.08 -1.48 -67.20
CA PHE A 125 43.77 -1.45 -68.50
C PHE A 125 43.49 -0.13 -69.22
N LYS A 126 44.50 0.75 -69.28
CA LYS A 126 44.42 2.07 -69.93
C LYS A 126 43.96 2.03 -71.40
N GLU A 127 44.07 0.89 -72.07
CA GLU A 127 43.69 0.70 -73.48
C GLU A 127 42.21 0.43 -73.72
N THR A 128 41.46 0.03 -72.68
CA THR A 128 40.00 -0.08 -72.72
C THR A 128 39.44 1.22 -72.17
N GLY A 129 38.79 2.02 -73.00
CA GLY A 129 38.20 3.28 -72.55
C GLY A 129 37.15 3.07 -71.45
N GLY A 130 37.24 3.84 -70.36
CA GLY A 130 36.24 3.91 -69.28
C GLY A 130 36.51 3.01 -68.05
N ASP A 131 35.88 3.37 -66.92
CA ASP A 131 35.95 2.62 -65.65
C ASP A 131 34.86 1.53 -65.59
N GLN A 132 35.06 0.47 -66.38
CA GLN A 132 34.13 -0.66 -66.47
C GLN A 132 34.39 -1.75 -65.42
N SER A 133 35.56 -1.73 -64.77
CA SER A 133 35.84 -2.65 -63.66
C SER A 133 35.35 -2.04 -62.34
N PHE A 134 34.95 -2.90 -61.39
CA PHE A 134 34.42 -2.43 -60.12
C PHE A 134 34.74 -3.39 -58.97
N VAL A 135 34.83 -2.84 -57.76
CA VAL A 135 34.87 -3.60 -56.51
C VAL A 135 33.67 -3.19 -55.66
N ILE A 136 32.95 -4.17 -55.11
CA ILE A 136 31.87 -3.99 -54.16
C ILE A 136 32.29 -4.62 -52.84
N ALA A 137 32.39 -3.83 -51.78
CA ALA A 137 32.55 -4.33 -50.42
C ALA A 137 31.19 -4.30 -49.72
N MET A 138 30.75 -5.46 -49.20
CA MET A 138 29.51 -5.61 -48.45
C MET A 138 29.83 -6.19 -47.08
N LEU A 139 29.70 -5.36 -46.04
CA LEU A 139 30.07 -5.72 -44.67
C LEU A 139 28.92 -5.46 -43.68
N ASP A 140 28.86 -6.29 -42.65
CA ASP A 140 27.97 -6.14 -41.50
C ASP A 140 28.51 -5.10 -40.47
N SER A 141 27.86 -5.02 -39.31
CA SER A 141 28.32 -4.14 -38.22
C SER A 141 29.68 -4.53 -37.65
N HIS A 142 30.01 -5.82 -37.69
CA HIS A 142 31.24 -6.43 -37.19
C HIS A 142 32.37 -6.50 -38.23
N ASN A 143 32.18 -5.93 -39.43
CA ASN A 143 33.11 -6.00 -40.56
C ASN A 143 33.29 -7.41 -41.15
N ASN A 144 32.32 -8.29 -40.97
CA ASN A 144 32.27 -9.56 -41.69
C ASN A 144 31.43 -9.40 -42.95
N GLY A 145 31.78 -10.11 -44.01
CA GLY A 145 30.96 -10.11 -45.22
C GLY A 145 31.70 -10.62 -46.43
N LEU A 146 31.55 -9.92 -47.55
CA LEU A 146 32.18 -10.33 -48.79
C LEU A 146 32.58 -9.14 -49.65
N VAL A 147 33.61 -9.35 -50.44
CA VAL A 147 34.04 -8.42 -51.49
C VAL A 147 33.87 -9.10 -52.84
N ILE A 148 33.22 -8.40 -53.76
CA ILE A 148 33.10 -8.78 -55.18
C ILE A 148 34.03 -7.88 -55.97
N SER A 149 34.90 -8.46 -56.79
CA SER A 149 35.74 -7.72 -57.74
C SER A 149 35.42 -8.17 -59.16
N SER A 150 35.06 -7.22 -60.02
CA SER A 150 34.83 -7.44 -61.43
C SER A 150 35.94 -6.77 -62.23
N LEU A 151 36.59 -7.58 -63.07
CA LEU A 151 37.64 -7.15 -63.99
C LEU A 151 37.11 -7.22 -65.42
N TYR A 152 37.01 -6.06 -66.07
CA TYR A 152 36.62 -5.95 -67.47
C TYR A 152 37.86 -5.99 -68.36
N SER A 153 37.84 -6.85 -69.38
CA SER A 153 38.91 -7.00 -70.37
C SER A 153 38.33 -7.18 -71.78
N ARG A 154 39.17 -7.10 -72.83
CA ARG A 154 38.75 -7.33 -74.22
C ARG A 154 38.17 -8.73 -74.46
N GLU A 155 38.62 -9.71 -73.69
CA GLU A 155 38.17 -11.11 -73.76
C GLU A 155 36.82 -11.34 -73.06
N GLY A 156 36.35 -10.35 -72.27
CA GLY A 156 35.15 -10.46 -71.46
C GLY A 156 35.35 -9.98 -70.03
N THR A 157 34.31 -10.15 -69.23
CA THR A 157 34.26 -9.76 -67.81
C THR A 157 34.48 -10.97 -66.91
N ARG A 158 35.43 -10.88 -65.98
CA ARG A 158 35.65 -11.90 -64.94
C ARG A 158 35.21 -11.35 -63.60
N ILE A 159 34.52 -12.14 -62.79
CA ILE A 159 34.00 -11.74 -61.48
C ILE A 159 34.56 -12.70 -60.43
N TYR A 160 35.13 -12.12 -59.37
CA TYR A 160 35.71 -12.83 -58.23
C TYR A 160 34.96 -12.44 -56.96
N SER A 161 34.77 -13.39 -56.05
CA SER A 161 34.24 -13.12 -54.71
C SER A 161 35.19 -13.68 -53.66
N LYS A 162 35.40 -12.92 -52.58
CA LYS A 162 36.19 -13.35 -51.43
C LYS A 162 35.43 -13.00 -50.14
N PRO A 163 35.32 -13.93 -49.18
CA PRO A 163 34.81 -13.60 -47.85
C PRO A 163 35.84 -12.76 -47.07
N ILE A 164 35.33 -11.88 -46.19
CA ILE A 164 36.11 -11.16 -45.19
C ILE A 164 35.70 -11.64 -43.81
#